data_AF-A0A8B6DDV4-F1
#
_entry.id   AF-A0A8B6DDV4-F1
#
_cell.length_a   1.000
_cell.length_b   1.000
_cell.length_c   1.000
_cell.angle_alpha   90.00
_cell.angle_beta   90.00
_cell.angle_gamma   90.00
#
_symmetry.space_group_name_H-M   'P 1'
#
loop_
_entity.id
_entity.type
_entity.pdbx_description
1 polymer ?
#
loop_
_entity_poly.entity_id
_entity_poly.type
_entity_poly.pdbx_seq_one_letter_code
_entity_poly.pdbx_strand_id
1 'polypeptide(L)'
;MATKAALPSADPQLLGAISKATPESLHHVQTDVKNPLPSKEDLRQEKDHENLIHNLEEFDPTNLHHTSTKERKILPDTNTIAQEKTEQELMSGIEGFDAGKLKPTETQEKNPLPDPSAINLEKQEVEKIQEIEGFKKDSLKHTEPTVKNVLPDQDTLDAEKKEQELKDGVTNFNRNSLKKTTTEEKNALPSSQDIAEEKAAK
;
A
#
# COMPACT_ATOMS: atom_id res chain seq x y z
N MET A 1 112.62 42.06 5.54
CA MET A 1 112.25 43.47 5.23
C MET A 1 111.26 43.47 4.07
N ALA A 2 110.42 44.50 3.98
CA ALA A 2 109.36 44.75 2.96
C ALA A 2 108.00 44.07 3.24
N THR A 3 106.84 44.74 3.46
CA THR A 3 106.09 45.81 2.72
C THR A 3 105.76 45.38 1.29
N LYS A 4 104.65 44.72 0.93
CA LYS A 4 103.18 44.94 1.03
C LYS A 4 102.63 46.13 0.20
N ALA A 5 102.03 45.80 -0.95
CA ALA A 5 101.24 46.68 -1.82
C ALA A 5 99.78 46.78 -1.34
N ALA A 6 99.16 47.96 -1.53
CA ALA A 6 97.89 48.38 -0.93
C ALA A 6 96.67 48.19 -1.85
N LEU A 7 95.53 47.85 -1.22
CA LEU A 7 94.20 47.63 -1.77
C LEU A 7 93.41 48.94 -1.99
N PRO A 8 92.37 48.95 -2.85
CA PRO A 8 91.63 50.16 -3.24
C PRO A 8 90.98 50.87 -2.06
N SER A 9 91.14 52.20 -2.05
CA SER A 9 90.68 53.10 -1.00
C SER A 9 89.17 53.36 -1.10
N ALA A 10 88.46 53.31 0.02
CA ALA A 10 87.03 53.59 0.10
C ALA A 10 86.73 55.07 -0.24
N ASP A 11 85.52 55.34 -0.76
CA ASP A 11 85.08 56.69 -1.12
C ASP A 11 85.31 57.66 0.05
N PRO A 12 86.21 58.66 -0.11
CA PRO A 12 86.53 59.62 0.94
C PRO A 12 85.31 60.37 1.47
N GLN A 13 84.26 60.56 0.66
CA GLN A 13 83.02 61.20 1.10
C GLN A 13 82.25 60.33 2.09
N LEU A 14 82.19 59.01 1.85
CA LEU A 14 81.50 58.09 2.76
C LEU A 14 82.25 57.96 4.09
N LEU A 15 83.59 57.87 4.03
CA LEU A 15 84.45 57.89 5.23
C LEU A 15 84.33 59.22 6.00
N GLY A 16 84.19 60.34 5.28
CA GLY A 16 83.94 61.65 5.88
C GLY A 16 82.56 61.75 6.54
N ALA A 17 81.54 61.13 5.96
CA ALA A 17 80.19 61.12 6.53
C ALA A 17 80.11 60.26 7.79
N ILE A 18 80.71 59.07 7.79
CA ILE A 18 80.74 58.17 8.95
C ILE A 18 81.60 58.77 10.08
N SER A 19 82.73 59.42 9.76
CA SER A 19 83.55 60.09 10.78
C SER A 19 82.86 61.30 11.43
N LYS A 20 81.87 61.89 10.75
CA LYS A 20 81.00 62.94 11.31
C LYS A 20 79.76 62.37 12.02
N ALA A 21 79.45 61.09 11.87
CA ALA A 21 78.34 60.47 12.57
C ALA A 21 78.69 60.32 14.05
N THR A 22 78.27 61.29 14.86
CA THR A 22 78.38 61.21 16.31
C THR A 22 77.20 60.39 16.87
N PRO A 23 77.31 59.84 18.10
CA PRO A 23 76.18 59.20 18.78
C PRO A 23 74.94 60.12 18.88
N GLU A 24 75.12 61.44 18.77
CA GLU A 24 74.04 62.44 18.75
C GLU A 24 73.25 62.44 17.43
N SER A 25 73.82 61.89 16.35
CA SER A 25 73.13 61.69 15.07
C SER A 25 72.18 60.49 15.08
N LEU A 26 72.23 59.65 16.11
CA LEU A 26 71.31 58.52 16.28
C LEU A 26 70.11 58.96 17.11
N HIS A 27 68.91 58.59 16.67
CA HIS A 27 67.71 58.81 17.48
C HIS A 27 67.84 58.00 18.79
N HIS A 28 67.83 58.71 19.92
CA HIS A 28 67.85 58.07 21.23
C HIS A 28 66.55 57.29 21.46
N VAL A 29 66.64 55.97 21.63
CA VAL A 29 65.50 55.12 21.99
C VAL A 29 65.59 54.82 23.48
N GLN A 30 64.69 55.40 24.26
CA GLN A 30 64.58 55.13 25.69
C GLN A 30 63.95 53.75 25.91
N THR A 31 64.72 52.79 26.42
CA THR A 31 64.19 51.47 26.79
C THR A 31 63.59 51.54 28.20
N ASP A 32 62.26 51.66 28.30
CA ASP A 32 61.57 51.55 29.58
C ASP A 32 61.46 50.07 30.00
N VAL A 33 62.22 49.66 31.02
CA VAL A 33 61.95 48.38 31.72
C VAL A 33 60.67 48.57 32.54
N LYS A 34 59.54 48.13 32.00
CA LYS A 34 58.29 48.08 32.75
C LYS A 34 58.42 46.97 33.80
N ASN A 35 58.73 47.34 35.04
CA ASN A 35 58.59 46.49 36.21
C ASN A 35 57.31 46.90 36.96
N PRO A 36 56.11 46.61 36.42
CA PRO A 36 54.88 47.00 37.08
C PRO A 36 54.81 46.33 38.44
N LEU A 37 54.44 47.10 39.46
CA LEU A 37 54.12 46.52 40.76
C LEU A 37 52.90 45.61 40.60
N PRO A 38 52.82 44.50 41.38
CA PRO A 38 51.65 43.65 41.39
C PRO A 38 50.37 44.47 41.59
N SER A 39 49.35 44.18 40.79
CA SER A 39 48.06 44.82 40.93
C SER A 39 47.36 44.34 42.20
N LYS A 40 46.31 45.06 42.61
CA LYS A 40 45.46 44.63 43.73
C LYS A 40 44.83 43.25 43.50
N GLU A 41 44.57 42.90 42.24
CA GLU A 41 44.04 41.59 41.88
C GLU A 41 45.09 40.50 42.05
N ASP A 42 46.33 40.75 41.60
CA ASP A 42 47.44 39.80 41.71
C ASP A 42 47.71 39.43 43.18
N LEU A 43 47.72 40.44 44.07
CA LEU A 43 47.89 40.22 45.51
C LEU A 43 46.72 39.45 46.14
N ARG A 44 45.50 39.65 45.63
CA ARG A 44 44.32 38.91 46.13
C ARG A 44 44.39 37.45 45.69
N GLN A 45 44.72 37.20 44.44
CA GLN A 45 44.89 35.85 43.90
C GLN A 45 46.03 35.10 44.60
N GLU A 46 47.16 35.77 44.84
CA GLU A 46 48.27 35.19 45.61
C GLU A 46 47.81 34.83 47.03
N LYS A 47 47.08 35.72 47.71
CA LYS A 47 46.56 35.43 49.05
C LYS A 47 45.53 34.29 49.05
N ASP A 48 44.67 34.20 48.05
CA ASP A 48 43.69 33.12 47.91
C ASP A 48 44.40 31.79 47.61
N HIS A 49 45.46 31.81 46.81
CA HIS A 49 46.31 30.65 46.53
C HIS A 49 47.01 30.16 47.79
N GLU A 50 47.69 31.04 48.53
CA GLU A 50 48.36 30.72 49.79
C GLU A 50 47.38 30.13 50.81
N ASN A 51 46.19 30.72 50.94
CA ASN A 51 45.14 30.19 51.81
C ASN A 51 44.72 28.78 51.37
N LEU A 52 44.56 28.52 50.07
CA LEU A 52 44.21 27.19 49.57
C LEU A 52 45.31 26.17 49.90
N ILE A 53 46.57 26.51 49.66
CA ILE A 53 47.72 25.64 49.96
C ILE A 53 47.76 25.33 51.45
N HIS A 54 47.63 26.34 52.31
CA HIS A 54 47.61 26.16 53.76
C HIS A 54 46.45 25.25 54.21
N ASN A 55 45.24 25.46 53.67
CA ASN A 55 44.09 24.61 53.99
C ASN A 55 44.29 23.15 53.55
N LEU A 56 45.03 22.92 52.46
CA LEU A 56 45.39 21.57 52.00
C LEU A 56 46.52 20.96 52.82
N GLU A 57 47.46 21.76 53.32
CA GLU A 57 48.54 21.29 54.21
C GLU A 57 48.01 20.89 55.59
N GLU A 58 47.03 21.63 56.11
CA GLU A 58 46.32 21.32 57.35
C GLU A 58 45.18 20.30 57.16
N PHE A 59 44.92 19.86 55.93
CA PHE A 59 43.85 18.92 55.66
C PHE A 59 44.16 17.56 56.28
N ASP A 60 43.44 17.22 57.33
CA ASP A 60 43.50 15.91 57.96
C ASP A 60 42.56 14.92 57.26
N PRO A 61 43.09 13.94 56.49
CA PRO A 61 42.27 12.97 55.77
C PRO A 61 41.50 12.04 56.71
N THR A 62 41.82 11.98 58.01
CA THR A 62 41.06 11.20 58.99
C THR A 62 39.71 11.81 59.32
N ASN A 63 39.52 13.10 59.05
CA ASN A 63 38.23 13.79 59.17
C ASN A 63 37.28 13.50 58.00
N LEU A 64 37.73 12.77 56.97
CA LEU A 64 36.85 12.32 55.90
C LEU A 64 35.90 11.25 56.43
N HIS A 65 34.60 11.44 56.19
CA HIS A 65 33.60 10.43 56.50
C HIS A 65 33.85 9.17 55.65
N HIS A 66 33.99 8.02 56.33
CA HIS A 66 34.09 6.74 55.64
C HIS A 66 32.84 6.49 54.79
N THR A 67 33.04 6.34 53.49
CA THR A 67 31.95 6.04 52.56
C THR A 67 31.99 4.54 52.24
N SER A 68 31.00 3.78 52.74
CA SER A 68 30.89 2.36 52.45
C SER A 68 30.29 2.14 51.07
N THR A 69 31.11 1.79 50.09
CA THR A 69 30.65 1.41 48.75
C THR A 69 30.15 -0.03 48.76
N LYS A 70 28.86 -0.26 48.52
CA LYS A 70 28.28 -1.60 48.33
C LYS A 70 28.30 -1.95 46.84
N GLU A 71 29.08 -2.95 46.46
CA GLU A 71 29.00 -3.57 45.13
C GLU A 71 27.65 -4.28 44.99
N ARG A 72 26.84 -3.88 44.00
CA ARG A 72 25.58 -4.57 43.70
C ARG A 72 25.85 -5.67 42.68
N LYS A 73 26.05 -6.91 43.13
CA LYS A 73 25.84 -8.09 42.28
C LYS A 73 24.35 -8.40 42.22
N ILE A 74 23.69 -7.84 41.21
CA ILE A 74 22.33 -8.23 40.86
C ILE A 74 22.40 -9.59 40.16
N LEU A 75 21.79 -10.60 40.77
CA LEU A 75 21.57 -11.88 40.09
C LEU A 75 20.44 -11.70 39.06
N PRO A 76 20.44 -12.46 37.96
CA PRO A 76 19.30 -12.52 37.05
C PRO A 76 18.03 -12.85 37.85
N ASP A 77 16.93 -12.19 37.52
CA ASP A 77 15.65 -12.52 38.13
C ASP A 77 15.13 -13.87 37.61
N THR A 78 14.13 -14.40 38.30
CA THR A 78 13.54 -15.70 37.96
C THR A 78 12.93 -15.73 36.55
N ASN A 79 12.47 -14.57 36.06
CA ASN A 79 11.88 -14.45 34.73
C ASN A 79 12.95 -14.58 33.65
N THR A 80 14.08 -13.88 33.82
CA THR A 80 15.25 -13.94 32.93
C THR A 80 15.76 -15.36 32.80
N ILE A 81 15.89 -16.09 33.91
CA ILE A 81 16.34 -17.49 33.91
C ILE A 81 15.32 -18.41 33.21
N ALA A 82 14.02 -18.20 33.45
CA ALA A 82 12.97 -18.99 32.82
C ALA A 82 12.92 -18.75 31.29
N GLN A 83 13.10 -17.51 30.86
CA GLN A 83 13.16 -17.15 29.44
C GLN A 83 14.38 -17.79 28.77
N GLU A 84 15.58 -17.64 29.36
CA GLU A 84 16.81 -18.24 28.83
C GLU A 84 16.68 -19.76 28.70
N LYS A 85 16.10 -20.43 29.70
CA LYS A 85 15.85 -21.88 29.63
C LYS A 85 14.88 -22.26 28.53
N THR A 86 13.81 -21.47 28.34
CA THR A 86 12.83 -21.70 27.27
C THR A 86 13.47 -21.55 25.90
N GLU A 87 14.30 -20.52 25.71
CA GLU A 87 15.03 -20.28 24.47
C GLU A 87 16.02 -21.43 24.19
N GLN A 88 16.76 -21.88 25.21
CA GLN A 88 17.69 -22.99 25.08
C GLN A 88 16.98 -24.31 24.70
N GLU A 89 15.83 -24.59 25.30
CA GLU A 89 15.00 -25.76 24.96
C GLU A 89 14.48 -25.68 23.51
N LEU A 90 14.03 -24.51 23.07
CA LEU A 90 13.59 -24.28 21.69
C LEU A 90 14.73 -24.48 20.70
N MET A 91 15.90 -23.89 20.95
CA MET A 91 17.08 -24.02 20.09
C MET A 91 17.52 -25.48 19.99
N SER A 92 17.60 -26.18 21.12
CA SER A 92 17.95 -27.61 21.14
C SER A 92 16.94 -28.46 20.37
N GLY A 93 15.64 -28.12 20.45
CA GLY A 93 14.58 -28.78 19.69
C GLY A 93 14.69 -28.56 18.18
N ILE A 94 15.10 -27.38 17.75
CA ILE A 94 15.32 -27.04 16.33
C ILE A 94 16.60 -27.70 15.81
N GLU A 95 17.70 -27.66 16.56
CA GLU A 95 18.97 -28.31 16.19
C GLU A 95 18.82 -29.83 16.07
N GLY A 96 18.05 -30.44 16.97
CA GLY A 96 17.72 -31.87 16.93
C GLY A 96 16.57 -32.24 16.00
N PHE A 97 16.03 -31.30 15.24
CA PHE A 97 14.85 -31.53 14.40
C PHE A 97 15.20 -32.41 13.19
N ASP A 98 14.65 -33.61 13.17
CA ASP A 98 14.75 -34.54 12.04
C ASP A 98 13.65 -34.25 11.01
N ALA A 99 14.03 -33.57 9.93
CA ALA A 99 13.13 -33.28 8.81
C ALA A 99 12.57 -34.55 8.14
N GLY A 100 13.20 -35.71 8.29
CA GLY A 100 12.69 -37.00 7.80
C GLY A 100 11.44 -37.48 8.54
N LYS A 101 11.12 -36.92 9.71
CA LYS A 101 9.87 -37.17 10.45
C LYS A 101 8.69 -36.36 9.91
N LEU A 102 8.93 -35.39 9.03
CA LEU A 102 7.85 -34.66 8.37
C LEU A 102 7.10 -35.61 7.44
N LYS A 103 5.78 -35.53 7.45
CA LYS A 103 4.98 -36.28 6.47
C LYS A 103 5.26 -35.72 5.08
N PRO A 104 5.59 -36.55 4.07
CA PRO A 104 5.70 -36.09 2.71
C PRO A 104 4.36 -35.50 2.27
N THR A 105 4.39 -34.26 1.79
CA THR A 105 3.23 -33.59 1.20
C THR A 105 3.54 -33.31 -0.26
N GLU A 106 2.63 -33.68 -1.15
CA GLU A 106 2.77 -33.43 -2.58
C GLU A 106 2.33 -32.00 -2.87
N THR A 107 3.29 -31.11 -3.11
CA THR A 107 2.99 -29.73 -3.53
C THR A 107 2.56 -29.73 -4.98
N GLN A 108 1.28 -29.47 -5.25
CA GLN A 108 0.79 -29.31 -6.62
C GLN A 108 1.07 -27.90 -7.15
N GLU A 109 1.75 -27.83 -8.30
CA GLU A 109 1.96 -26.60 -9.07
C GLU A 109 0.61 -26.05 -9.55
N LYS A 110 0.27 -24.83 -9.12
CA LYS A 110 -1.04 -24.21 -9.40
C LYS A 110 -1.20 -23.70 -10.85
N ASN A 111 -0.19 -23.89 -11.70
CA ASN A 111 -0.23 -23.46 -13.10
C ASN A 111 0.34 -24.56 -14.03
N PRO A 112 -0.30 -25.74 -14.10
CA PRO A 112 0.12 -26.75 -15.06
C PRO A 112 0.04 -26.18 -16.48
N LEU A 113 1.01 -26.57 -17.32
CA LEU A 113 0.97 -26.25 -18.74
C LEU A 113 -0.35 -26.75 -19.35
N PRO A 114 -0.93 -26.03 -20.33
CA PRO A 114 -2.14 -26.48 -21.00
C PRO A 114 -1.93 -27.87 -21.59
N ASP A 115 -2.92 -28.76 -21.37
CA ASP A 115 -2.84 -30.12 -21.89
C ASP A 115 -2.97 -30.14 -23.42
N PRO A 116 -2.55 -31.24 -24.09
CA PRO A 116 -2.61 -31.34 -25.54
C PRO A 116 -4.01 -31.14 -26.12
N SER A 117 -5.07 -31.45 -25.38
CA SER A 117 -6.46 -31.27 -25.83
C SER A 117 -6.82 -29.79 -25.89
N ALA A 118 -6.46 -29.03 -24.85
CA ALA A 118 -6.65 -27.58 -24.81
C ALA A 118 -5.92 -26.89 -25.98
N ILE A 119 -4.69 -27.31 -26.30
CA ILE A 119 -3.92 -26.78 -27.42
C ILE A 119 -4.57 -27.10 -28.77
N ASN A 120 -5.09 -28.32 -28.95
CA ASN A 120 -5.75 -28.71 -30.20
C ASN A 120 -7.08 -27.98 -30.40
N LEU A 121 -7.85 -27.76 -29.33
CA LEU A 121 -9.09 -27.00 -29.39
C LEU A 121 -8.83 -25.55 -29.84
N GLU A 122 -7.85 -24.89 -29.23
CA GLU A 122 -7.45 -23.53 -29.61
C GLU A 122 -7.03 -23.45 -31.08
N LYS A 123 -6.23 -24.43 -31.56
CA LYS A 123 -5.83 -24.50 -32.97
C LYS A 123 -7.04 -24.63 -33.90
N GLN A 124 -8.00 -25.49 -33.57
CA GLN A 124 -9.20 -25.68 -34.36
C GLN A 124 -10.05 -24.41 -34.43
N GLU A 125 -10.14 -23.67 -33.32
CA GLU A 125 -10.89 -22.41 -33.26
C GLU A 125 -10.22 -21.33 -34.12
N VAL A 126 -8.89 -21.21 -34.03
CA VAL A 126 -8.11 -20.30 -34.88
C VAL A 126 -8.27 -20.63 -36.36
N GLU A 127 -8.18 -21.91 -36.75
CA GLU A 127 -8.38 -22.35 -38.13
C GLU A 127 -9.78 -21.98 -38.65
N LYS A 128 -10.82 -22.19 -37.83
CA LYS A 128 -12.20 -21.85 -38.16
C LYS A 128 -12.39 -20.35 -38.35
N ILE A 129 -11.77 -19.52 -37.49
CA ILE A 129 -11.80 -18.07 -37.62
C ILE A 129 -11.15 -17.64 -38.94
N GLN A 130 -9.98 -18.19 -39.26
CA GLN A 130 -9.29 -17.89 -40.53
C GLN A 130 -10.11 -18.30 -41.76
N GLU A 131 -10.81 -19.44 -41.71
CA GLU A 131 -11.70 -19.87 -42.80
C GLU A 131 -12.86 -18.89 -43.00
N ILE A 132 -13.45 -18.40 -41.91
CA ILE A 132 -14.54 -17.41 -41.96
C ILE A 132 -14.02 -16.05 -42.45
N GLU A 133 -12.87 -15.58 -41.97
CA GLU A 133 -12.25 -14.34 -42.44
C GLU A 133 -11.92 -14.38 -43.94
N GLY A 134 -11.47 -15.54 -44.44
CA GLY A 134 -11.21 -15.77 -45.86
C GLY A 134 -12.47 -15.99 -46.72
N PHE A 135 -13.66 -16.07 -46.12
CA PHE A 135 -14.88 -16.42 -46.83
C PHE A 135 -15.34 -15.32 -47.79
N LYS A 136 -15.24 -15.59 -49.10
CA LYS A 136 -15.76 -14.69 -50.14
C LYS A 136 -17.28 -14.83 -50.23
N LYS A 137 -17.99 -13.79 -49.82
CA LYS A 137 -19.45 -13.70 -49.94
C LYS A 137 -19.96 -13.92 -51.37
N ASP A 138 -19.17 -13.53 -52.37
CA ASP A 138 -19.49 -13.72 -53.80
C ASP A 138 -19.55 -15.20 -54.22
N SER A 139 -18.99 -16.11 -53.41
CA SER A 139 -19.11 -17.57 -53.60
C SER A 139 -20.48 -18.11 -53.18
N LEU A 140 -21.32 -17.31 -52.51
CA LEU A 140 -22.69 -17.71 -52.18
C LEU A 140 -23.56 -17.67 -53.45
N LYS A 141 -24.30 -18.77 -53.68
CA LYS A 141 -25.27 -18.82 -54.77
C LYS A 141 -26.36 -17.77 -54.54
N HIS A 142 -26.53 -16.87 -55.50
CA HIS A 142 -27.65 -15.93 -55.49
C HIS A 142 -28.97 -16.72 -55.51
N THR A 143 -29.88 -16.38 -54.62
CA THR A 143 -31.25 -16.90 -54.61
C THR A 143 -32.19 -15.70 -54.61
N GLU A 144 -33.03 -15.60 -55.64
CA GLU A 144 -34.07 -14.58 -55.69
C GLU A 144 -35.20 -14.95 -54.70
N PRO A 145 -35.56 -14.08 -53.75
CA PRO A 145 -36.67 -14.34 -52.84
C PRO A 145 -37.99 -14.36 -53.62
N THR A 146 -38.71 -15.48 -53.57
CA THR A 146 -40.05 -15.59 -54.15
C THR A 146 -41.09 -15.06 -53.16
N VAL A 147 -41.64 -13.88 -53.45
CA VAL A 147 -42.79 -13.32 -52.73
C VAL A 147 -44.04 -14.05 -53.20
N LYS A 148 -44.59 -14.95 -52.37
CA LYS A 148 -45.85 -15.64 -52.64
C LYS A 148 -47.05 -14.73 -52.33
N ASN A 149 -47.32 -13.75 -53.17
CA ASN A 149 -48.60 -13.04 -53.18
C ASN A 149 -49.62 -13.87 -53.96
N VAL A 150 -50.15 -14.93 -53.34
CA VAL A 150 -51.30 -15.65 -53.87
C VAL A 150 -52.55 -14.81 -53.63
N LEU A 151 -53.30 -14.54 -54.70
CA LEU A 151 -54.63 -13.96 -54.57
C LEU A 151 -55.55 -14.97 -53.85
N PRO A 152 -56.47 -14.51 -52.99
CA PRO A 152 -57.50 -15.38 -52.42
C PRO A 152 -58.22 -16.15 -53.53
N ASP A 153 -58.41 -17.45 -53.33
CA ASP A 153 -59.20 -18.26 -54.26
C ASP A 153 -60.71 -18.00 -54.09
N GLN A 154 -61.49 -18.48 -55.05
CA GLN A 154 -62.94 -18.29 -55.07
C GLN A 154 -63.60 -18.87 -53.82
N ASP A 155 -63.11 -20.01 -53.33
CA ASP A 155 -63.62 -20.66 -52.12
C ASP A 155 -63.42 -19.79 -50.88
N THR A 156 -62.25 -19.15 -50.74
CA THR A 156 -61.97 -18.22 -49.65
C THR A 156 -62.87 -16.98 -49.72
N LEU A 157 -63.09 -16.44 -50.91
CA LEU A 157 -63.97 -15.28 -51.11
C LEU A 157 -65.43 -15.60 -50.81
N ASP A 158 -65.90 -16.79 -51.21
CA ASP A 158 -67.27 -17.22 -50.97
C ASP A 158 -67.50 -17.57 -49.50
N ALA A 159 -66.50 -18.15 -48.82
CA ALA A 159 -66.52 -18.37 -47.38
C ALA A 159 -66.63 -17.04 -46.61
N GLU A 160 -65.80 -16.05 -46.96
CA GLU A 160 -65.83 -14.71 -46.36
C GLU A 160 -67.19 -14.02 -46.57
N LYS A 161 -67.74 -14.07 -47.80
CA LYS A 161 -69.08 -13.51 -48.08
C LYS A 161 -70.17 -14.17 -47.25
N LYS A 162 -70.15 -15.49 -47.13
CA LYS A 162 -71.13 -16.23 -46.32
C LYS A 162 -71.02 -15.88 -44.85
N GLU A 163 -69.80 -15.73 -44.33
CA GLU A 163 -69.58 -15.29 -42.96
C GLU A 163 -70.10 -13.86 -42.74
N GLN A 164 -69.84 -12.96 -43.70
CA GLN A 164 -70.31 -11.59 -43.65
C GLN A 164 -71.85 -11.51 -43.65
N GLU A 165 -72.52 -12.26 -44.54
CA GLU A 165 -73.99 -12.34 -44.57
C GLU A 165 -74.56 -12.89 -43.25
N LEU A 166 -73.93 -13.90 -42.65
CA LEU A 166 -74.33 -14.43 -41.36
C LEU A 166 -74.18 -13.39 -40.25
N LYS A 167 -73.03 -12.69 -40.21
CA LYS A 167 -72.77 -11.61 -39.27
C LYS A 167 -73.84 -10.54 -39.40
N ASP A 168 -74.06 -10.02 -40.60
CA ASP A 168 -75.03 -8.97 -40.88
C ASP A 168 -76.47 -9.39 -40.54
N GLY A 169 -76.82 -10.66 -40.78
CA GLY A 169 -78.10 -11.22 -40.39
C GLY A 169 -78.31 -11.22 -38.86
N VAL A 170 -77.25 -11.51 -38.09
CA VAL A 170 -77.30 -11.49 -36.62
C VAL A 170 -77.27 -10.06 -36.07
N THR A 171 -76.41 -9.17 -36.58
CA THR A 171 -76.33 -7.78 -36.11
C THR A 171 -77.62 -7.01 -36.38
N ASN A 172 -78.23 -7.22 -37.54
CA ASN A 172 -79.46 -6.53 -37.94
C ASN A 172 -80.74 -7.29 -37.56
N PHE A 173 -80.63 -8.34 -36.77
CA PHE A 173 -81.78 -9.16 -36.40
C PHE A 173 -82.76 -8.38 -35.51
N ASN A 174 -83.98 -8.18 -36.01
CA ASN A 174 -85.04 -7.51 -35.26
C ASN A 174 -85.62 -8.45 -34.19
N ARG A 175 -85.16 -8.34 -32.94
CA ARG A 175 -85.70 -9.15 -31.82
C ARG A 175 -87.23 -9.04 -31.65
N ASN A 176 -87.84 -7.93 -32.06
CA ASN A 176 -89.29 -7.76 -31.97
C ASN A 176 -90.07 -8.60 -32.99
N SER A 177 -89.40 -9.19 -33.99
CA SER A 177 -90.02 -10.14 -34.92
C SER A 177 -90.21 -11.54 -34.31
N LEU A 178 -89.67 -11.81 -33.10
CA LEU A 178 -89.96 -13.04 -32.38
C LEU A 178 -91.43 -13.07 -31.96
N LYS A 179 -92.11 -14.15 -32.33
CA LYS A 179 -93.46 -14.42 -31.83
C LYS A 179 -93.40 -14.60 -30.31
N LYS A 180 -94.30 -13.92 -29.60
CA LYS A 180 -94.49 -14.16 -28.16
C LYS A 180 -95.01 -15.58 -27.98
N THR A 181 -94.32 -16.35 -27.15
CA THR A 181 -94.77 -17.65 -26.70
C THR A 181 -94.90 -17.60 -25.18
N THR A 182 -95.93 -18.24 -24.64
CA THR A 182 -96.09 -18.39 -23.21
C THR A 182 -95.26 -19.59 -22.76
N THR A 183 -94.27 -19.37 -21.92
CA THR A 183 -93.49 -20.44 -21.29
C THR A 183 -94.16 -20.80 -19.97
N GLU A 184 -94.65 -22.04 -19.83
CA GLU A 184 -95.08 -22.55 -18.52
C GLU A 184 -93.86 -23.03 -17.73
N GLU A 185 -93.36 -22.19 -16.82
CA GLU A 185 -92.36 -22.58 -15.83
C GLU A 185 -93.09 -23.19 -14.62
N LYS A 186 -93.07 -24.52 -14.51
CA LYS A 186 -93.65 -25.23 -13.36
C LYS A 186 -92.69 -25.17 -12.16
N ASN A 187 -92.70 -24.06 -11.42
CA ASN A 187 -92.16 -24.04 -10.06
C ASN A 187 -93.21 -24.57 -9.08
N ALA A 188 -93.35 -25.90 -9.01
CA ALA A 188 -94.12 -26.53 -7.95
C ALA A 188 -93.34 -26.42 -6.62
N LEU A 189 -93.93 -25.75 -5.63
CA LEU A 189 -93.40 -25.80 -4.27
C LEU A 189 -93.56 -27.24 -3.73
N PRO A 190 -92.54 -27.81 -3.05
CA PRO A 190 -92.65 -29.12 -2.43
C PRO A 190 -93.89 -29.20 -1.54
N SER A 191 -94.65 -30.29 -1.65
CA SER A 191 -95.83 -30.52 -0.82
C SER A 191 -95.44 -30.86 0.62
N SER A 192 -96.38 -30.73 1.58
CA SER A 192 -96.11 -31.14 2.96
C SER A 192 -95.76 -32.64 3.08
N GLN A 193 -96.15 -33.47 2.11
CA GLN A 193 -95.79 -34.88 2.08
C GLN A 193 -94.35 -35.06 1.63
N ASP A 194 -93.92 -34.32 0.59
CA ASP A 194 -92.53 -34.30 0.13
C ASP A 194 -91.58 -33.82 1.26
N ILE A 195 -92.00 -32.81 2.02
CA ILE A 195 -91.25 -32.31 3.18
C ILE A 195 -91.21 -33.34 4.31
N ALA A 196 -92.30 -34.08 4.54
CA ALA A 196 -92.37 -35.09 5.60
C ALA A 196 -91.53 -36.33 5.29
N GLU A 197 -91.54 -36.80 4.03
CA GLU A 197 -90.66 -37.88 3.58
C GLU A 197 -89.18 -37.48 3.69
N GLU A 198 -88.81 -36.24 3.31
CA GLU A 198 -87.45 -35.74 3.48
C GLU A 198 -87.04 -35.66 4.97
N LYS A 199 -87.98 -35.28 5.85
CA LYS A 199 -87.74 -35.18 7.30
C LYS A 199 -87.66 -36.55 7.99
N ALA A 200 -88.29 -37.58 7.42
CA ALA A 200 -88.19 -38.97 7.90
C ALA A 200 -86.97 -39.71 7.32
N ALA A 201 -86.42 -39.24 6.20
CA ALA A 201 -85.21 -39.75 5.57
C ALA A 201 -83.90 -39.14 6.14
N LYS A 202 -83.98 -38.41 7.27
CA LYS A 202 -82.86 -37.75 7.96
C LYS A 202 -82.79 -38.13 9.42
#